data_AF-A0A6J4QXJ3-F1
#
_entry.id   AF-A0A6J4QXJ3-F1
#
_cell.length_a   1.000
_cell.length_b   1.000
_cell.length_c   1.000
_cell.angle_alpha   90.00
_cell.angle_beta   90.00
_cell.angle_gamma   90.00
#
_symmetry.space_group_name_H-M   'P 1'
#
loop_
_entity.id
_entity.type
_entity.pdbx_description
1 polymer ?
#
loop_
_entity_poly.entity_id
_entity_poly.type
_entity_poly.pdbx_seq_one_letter_code
_entity_poly.pdbx_strand_id
1 'polypeptide(L)'
;MAEREFRLPGSTYEDLVNIIVAYGTRDEATSSGDVGKLDSVHQSSVSRNNAFLTEIGVLQGESKKLITRRGRSLAVALARKDRAEVRSNWRAIVAASEFLQNVVSAVKLREGMLYPTVQAYIAHAAGQPRNKPVMNGAGAIIEILKASGMLKEEAGELVATFDERPEDVVLEGGSPAQASDTKEPVITVGEAAGTSAGAPAGTSPTVSIHIQVRCAPDEIDDLAPRLKALIRELSTEP
;
A
#
# COMPACT_ATOMS: atom_id res chain seq x y z
N MET A 1 25.79 11.65 -1.38
CA MET A 1 24.42 12.11 -1.66
C MET A 1 23.68 12.07 -0.35
N ALA A 2 23.03 13.15 0.09
CA ALA A 2 22.28 13.10 1.35
C ALA A 2 21.06 12.18 1.14
N GLU A 3 20.97 11.10 1.92
CA GLU A 3 19.76 10.29 1.99
C GLU A 3 18.61 11.22 2.39
N ARG A 4 17.61 11.34 1.52
CA ARG A 4 16.48 12.21 1.77
C ARG A 4 15.64 11.58 2.88
N GLU A 5 15.66 12.24 4.03
CA GLU A 5 14.88 11.86 5.21
C GLU A 5 13.39 11.80 4.88
N PHE A 6 12.75 10.65 5.13
CA PHE A 6 11.31 10.47 4.90
C PHE A 6 10.51 11.37 5.84
N ARG A 7 9.49 12.08 5.32
CA ARG A 7 8.68 13.00 6.13
C ARG A 7 7.51 12.27 6.76
N LEU A 8 7.57 12.01 8.05
CA LEU A 8 6.44 11.48 8.81
C LEU A 8 5.27 12.49 8.89
N PRO A 9 4.02 12.02 9.00
CA PRO A 9 2.88 12.89 9.26
C PRO A 9 3.05 13.62 10.60
N GLY A 10 2.56 14.86 10.65
CA GLY A 10 2.66 15.72 11.83
C GLY A 10 1.48 15.57 12.81
N SER A 11 0.54 14.68 12.52
CA SER A 11 -0.70 14.47 13.28
C SER A 11 -1.05 12.98 13.39
N THR A 12 -2.13 12.66 14.10
CA THR A 12 -2.65 11.29 14.18
C THR A 12 -3.32 10.87 12.86
N TYR A 13 -3.72 9.59 12.79
CA TYR A 13 -4.41 9.03 11.64
C TYR A 13 -5.77 9.69 11.39
N GLU A 14 -6.53 9.96 12.44
CA GLU A 14 -7.85 10.59 12.35
C GLU A 14 -7.75 12.00 11.77
N ASP A 15 -6.80 12.78 12.26
CA ASP A 15 -6.51 14.12 11.73
C ASP A 15 -6.07 14.04 10.26
N LEU A 16 -5.24 13.06 9.91
CA LEU A 16 -4.80 12.86 8.54
C LEU A 16 -5.98 12.51 7.61
N VAL A 17 -6.88 11.62 8.05
CA VAL A 17 -8.10 11.26 7.32
C VAL A 17 -8.96 12.50 7.10
N ASN A 18 -9.17 13.32 8.12
CA ASN A 18 -9.92 14.56 8.02
C ASN A 18 -9.31 15.51 6.98
N ILE A 19 -7.98 15.64 6.95
CA ILE A 19 -7.26 16.45 5.96
C ILE A 19 -7.46 15.89 4.55
N ILE A 20 -7.31 14.58 4.34
CA ILE A 20 -7.47 13.93 3.03
C ILE A 20 -8.89 14.11 2.51
N VAL A 21 -9.90 13.88 3.36
CA VAL A 21 -11.32 14.10 3.02
C VAL A 21 -11.55 15.56 2.64
N ALA A 22 -11.05 16.51 3.43
CA ALA A 22 -11.20 17.94 3.15
C ALA A 22 -10.57 18.35 1.80
N TYR A 23 -9.45 17.75 1.40
CA TYR A 23 -8.88 17.96 0.07
C TYR A 23 -9.72 17.32 -1.06
N GLY A 24 -10.33 16.17 -0.82
CA GLY A 24 -10.99 15.38 -1.86
C GLY A 24 -12.48 15.67 -2.08
N THR A 25 -13.17 16.23 -1.10
CA THR A 25 -14.60 16.59 -1.21
C THR A 25 -14.84 18.05 -1.59
N ARG A 26 -13.78 18.81 -1.91
CA ARG A 26 -13.90 20.17 -2.42
C ARG A 26 -14.15 20.14 -3.93
N ASP A 27 -15.18 20.89 -4.36
CA ASP A 27 -15.69 20.89 -5.71
C ASP A 27 -14.65 21.37 -6.73
N GLU A 28 -14.41 20.61 -7.79
CA GLU A 28 -13.37 20.87 -8.81
C GLU A 28 -13.57 22.22 -9.51
N ALA A 29 -14.80 22.72 -9.55
CA ALA A 29 -15.16 23.97 -10.20
C ALA A 29 -14.68 25.22 -9.44
N THR A 30 -14.27 25.09 -8.18
CA THR A 30 -13.82 26.23 -7.36
C THR A 30 -12.46 25.98 -6.73
N SER A 31 -11.43 26.33 -7.50
CA SER A 31 -10.13 26.77 -7.03
C SER A 31 -9.13 25.67 -6.64
N SER A 32 -8.20 25.48 -7.57
CA SER A 32 -6.83 25.06 -7.33
C SER A 32 -6.26 25.63 -6.01
N GLY A 33 -6.02 24.76 -5.04
CA GLY A 33 -5.07 24.99 -3.95
C GLY A 33 -5.49 25.96 -2.85
N ASP A 34 -6.77 26.25 -2.67
CA ASP A 34 -7.19 27.19 -1.61
C ASP A 34 -7.46 26.46 -0.28
N VAL A 35 -6.41 25.87 0.29
CA VAL A 35 -6.40 25.55 1.71
C VAL A 35 -6.52 26.82 2.56
N GLY A 36 -6.27 28.01 2.00
CA GLY A 36 -6.39 29.35 2.62
C GLY A 36 -7.72 29.68 3.31
N LYS A 37 -8.80 28.94 3.03
CA LYS A 37 -10.13 29.11 3.67
C LYS A 37 -10.35 28.28 4.94
N LEU A 38 -9.35 27.51 5.38
CA LEU A 38 -9.38 26.84 6.67
C LEU A 38 -9.04 27.84 7.79
N ASP A 39 -9.72 27.75 8.94
CA ASP A 39 -9.33 28.50 10.14
C ASP A 39 -7.84 28.25 10.45
N SER A 40 -7.16 29.26 11.00
CA SER A 40 -5.70 29.28 11.19
C SER A 40 -5.14 28.03 11.91
N VAL A 41 -5.94 27.39 12.78
CA VAL A 41 -5.57 26.14 13.46
C VAL A 41 -5.47 24.97 12.47
N HIS A 42 -6.44 24.84 11.57
CA HIS A 42 -6.47 23.81 10.54
C HIS A 42 -5.39 24.02 9.46
N GLN A 43 -5.04 25.28 9.14
CA GLN A 43 -3.89 25.60 8.26
C GLN A 43 -2.59 25.00 8.79
N SER A 44 -2.34 25.16 10.10
CA SER A 44 -1.09 24.70 10.72
C SER A 44 -0.98 23.18 10.70
N SER A 45 -2.09 22.46 10.92
CA SER A 45 -2.13 21.01 10.86
C SER A 45 -1.96 20.49 9.43
N VAL A 46 -2.63 21.13 8.47
CA VAL A 46 -2.50 20.79 7.04
C VAL A 46 -1.06 20.98 6.55
N SER A 47 -0.44 22.12 6.87
CA SER A 47 0.94 22.41 6.44
C SER A 47 1.94 21.36 6.94
N ARG A 48 1.82 20.91 8.20
CA ARG A 48 2.67 19.88 8.79
C ARG A 48 2.53 18.51 8.11
N ASN A 49 1.37 18.21 7.53
CA ASN A 49 1.10 16.92 6.89
C ASN A 49 1.30 16.92 5.37
N ASN A 50 1.31 18.09 4.73
CA ASN A 50 1.43 18.22 3.28
C ASN A 50 2.69 17.56 2.71
N ALA A 51 3.81 17.61 3.43
CA ALA A 51 5.06 16.99 2.99
C ALA A 51 4.90 15.47 2.88
N PHE A 52 4.42 14.83 3.95
CA PHE A 52 4.11 13.40 3.98
C PHE A 52 3.11 13.01 2.89
N LEU A 53 1.97 13.73 2.80
CA LEU A 53 0.92 13.43 1.82
C LEU A 53 1.39 13.59 0.37
N THR A 54 2.33 14.50 0.10
CA THR A 54 2.98 14.64 -1.21
C THR A 54 3.92 13.47 -1.47
N GLU A 55 4.72 13.08 -0.47
CA GLU A 55 5.71 12.01 -0.56
C GLU A 55 5.06 10.64 -0.82
N ILE A 56 3.88 10.36 -0.25
CA ILE A 56 3.11 9.13 -0.53
C ILE A 56 2.20 9.24 -1.77
N GLY A 57 2.22 10.36 -2.50
CA GLY A 57 1.47 10.56 -3.75
C GLY A 57 -0.04 10.81 -3.59
N VAL A 58 -0.51 11.17 -2.40
CA VAL A 58 -1.90 11.59 -2.15
C VAL A 58 -2.13 13.03 -2.62
N LEU A 59 -1.13 13.90 -2.42
CA LEU A 59 -1.10 15.27 -2.93
C LEU A 59 0.03 15.44 -3.96
N GLN A 60 -0.04 16.52 -4.73
CA GLN A 60 0.98 16.95 -5.66
C GLN A 60 1.11 18.48 -5.69
N GLY A 61 2.20 18.97 -6.28
CA GLY A 61 2.52 20.40 -6.40
C GLY A 61 3.43 20.91 -5.28
N GLU A 62 4.19 21.96 -5.56
CA GLU A 62 5.17 22.52 -4.62
C GLU A 62 4.54 23.57 -3.70
N SER A 63 4.06 24.67 -4.29
CA SER A 63 3.48 25.83 -3.59
C SER A 63 1.99 25.66 -3.28
N LYS A 64 1.21 25.19 -4.25
CA LYS A 64 -0.20 24.85 -4.09
C LYS A 64 -0.36 23.35 -4.09
N LYS A 65 -0.79 22.78 -2.95
CA LYS A 65 -1.06 21.35 -2.85
C LYS A 65 -2.40 21.04 -3.49
N LEU A 66 -2.40 20.09 -4.43
CA LEU A 66 -3.57 19.58 -5.11
C LEU A 66 -3.73 18.10 -4.82
N ILE A 67 -4.95 17.64 -4.69
CA ILE A 67 -5.21 16.20 -4.52
C ILE A 67 -4.98 15.46 -5.84
N THR A 68 -4.30 14.32 -5.79
CA THR A 68 -4.10 13.46 -6.96
C THR A 68 -5.36 12.64 -7.25
N ARG A 69 -5.43 11.97 -8.41
CA ARG A 69 -6.52 11.02 -8.72
C ARG A 69 -6.61 9.90 -7.67
N ARG A 70 -5.45 9.38 -7.25
CA ARG A 70 -5.37 8.35 -6.18
C ARG A 70 -5.80 8.92 -4.84
N GLY A 71 -5.32 10.10 -4.48
CA GLY A 71 -5.72 10.80 -3.26
C GLY A 71 -7.23 11.05 -3.21
N ARG A 72 -7.85 11.42 -4.33
CA ARG A 72 -9.30 11.64 -4.39
C ARG A 72 -10.09 10.35 -4.24
N SER A 73 -9.65 9.27 -4.90
CA SER A 73 -10.28 7.95 -4.75
C SER A 73 -10.27 7.51 -3.29
N LEU A 74 -9.13 7.68 -2.60
CA LEU A 74 -9.02 7.45 -1.17
C LEU A 74 -9.95 8.38 -0.36
N ALA A 75 -9.98 9.68 -0.66
CA ALA A 75 -10.79 10.64 0.07
C ALA A 75 -12.30 10.33 -0.01
N VAL A 76 -12.79 9.95 -1.18
CA VAL A 76 -14.19 9.53 -1.37
C VAL A 76 -14.50 8.27 -0.56
N ALA A 77 -13.62 7.27 -0.61
CA ALA A 77 -13.78 6.04 0.17
C ALA A 77 -13.79 6.32 1.69
N LEU A 78 -12.89 7.18 2.16
CA LEU A 78 -12.83 7.62 3.56
C LEU A 78 -14.10 8.37 3.98
N ALA A 79 -14.61 9.29 3.15
CA ALA A 79 -15.82 10.05 3.42
C ALA A 79 -17.06 9.14 3.53
N ARG A 80 -17.14 8.12 2.67
CA ARG A 80 -18.21 7.10 2.68
C ARG A 80 -18.03 6.03 3.76
N LYS A 81 -16.85 5.99 4.40
CA LYS A 81 -16.44 4.94 5.34
C LYS A 81 -16.50 3.53 4.73
N ASP A 82 -16.29 3.43 3.41
CA ASP A 82 -16.23 2.15 2.71
C ASP A 82 -14.92 1.44 3.06
N ARG A 83 -14.98 0.46 3.96
CA ARG A 83 -13.79 -0.24 4.47
C ARG A 83 -13.05 -1.00 3.37
N ALA A 84 -13.76 -1.56 2.39
CA ALA A 84 -13.14 -2.33 1.31
C ALA A 84 -12.38 -1.41 0.35
N GLU A 85 -13.01 -0.30 -0.07
CA GLU A 85 -12.36 0.70 -0.90
C GLU A 85 -11.23 1.41 -0.18
N VAL A 86 -11.40 1.77 1.10
CA VAL A 86 -10.34 2.39 1.91
C VAL A 86 -9.12 1.48 1.98
N ARG A 87 -9.32 0.18 2.24
CA ARG A 87 -8.24 -0.81 2.28
C ARG A 87 -7.53 -0.92 0.93
N SER A 88 -8.29 -1.03 -0.16
CA SER A 88 -7.74 -1.12 -1.52
C SER A 88 -6.90 0.11 -1.88
N ASN A 89 -7.42 1.31 -1.61
CA ASN A 89 -6.71 2.58 -1.86
C ASN A 89 -5.44 2.70 -1.02
N TRP A 90 -5.52 2.43 0.29
CA TRP A 90 -4.33 2.47 1.15
C TRP A 90 -3.29 1.43 0.74
N ARG A 91 -3.70 0.21 0.38
CA ARG A 91 -2.79 -0.83 -0.11
C ARG A 91 -2.05 -0.39 -1.37
N ALA A 92 -2.74 0.26 -2.31
CA ALA A 92 -2.11 0.82 -3.51
C ALA A 92 -1.10 1.95 -3.20
N ILE A 93 -1.37 2.77 -2.18
CA ILE A 93 -0.44 3.81 -1.70
C ILE A 93 0.78 3.17 -1.03
N VAL A 94 0.57 2.23 -0.12
CA VAL A 94 1.63 1.51 0.60
C VAL A 94 2.51 0.74 -0.37
N ALA A 95 1.95 0.10 -1.39
CA ALA A 95 2.70 -0.61 -2.44
C ALA A 95 3.57 0.31 -3.32
N ALA A 96 3.26 1.61 -3.36
CA ALA A 96 4.02 2.59 -4.14
C ALA A 96 5.08 3.34 -3.31
N SER A 97 5.14 3.12 -1.99
CA SER A 97 6.08 3.78 -1.09
C SER A 97 7.10 2.78 -0.57
N GLU A 98 8.36 2.96 -0.98
CA GLU A 98 9.48 2.13 -0.53
C GLU A 98 9.62 2.14 1.00
N PHE A 99 9.53 3.33 1.61
CA PHE A 99 9.59 3.48 3.06
C PHE A 99 8.53 2.64 3.78
N LEU A 100 7.26 2.71 3.32
CA LEU A 100 6.17 1.95 3.94
C LEU A 100 6.36 0.44 3.75
N GLN A 101 6.83 0.00 2.57
CA GLN A 101 7.17 -1.41 2.33
C GLN A 101 8.30 -1.90 3.25
N ASN A 102 9.31 -1.06 3.50
CA ASN A 102 10.42 -1.40 4.39
C ASN A 102 9.94 -1.59 5.83
N VAL A 103 8.99 -0.77 6.30
CA VAL A 103 8.38 -0.94 7.62
C VAL A 103 7.64 -2.28 7.74
N VAL A 104 6.81 -2.63 6.75
CA VAL A 104 6.10 -3.91 6.75
C VAL A 104 7.09 -5.08 6.72
N SER A 105 8.15 -4.97 5.91
CA SER A 105 9.20 -5.99 5.82
C SER A 105 9.95 -6.18 7.13
N ALA A 106 10.23 -5.10 7.86
CA ALA A 106 10.89 -5.17 9.16
C ALA A 106 10.02 -5.88 10.23
N VAL A 107 8.70 -5.65 10.21
CA VAL A 107 7.76 -6.37 11.08
C VAL A 107 7.74 -7.85 10.72
N LYS A 108 7.68 -8.17 9.42
CA LYS A 108 7.71 -9.55 8.92
C LYS A 108 8.96 -10.31 9.36
N LEU A 109 10.13 -9.71 9.20
CA LEU A 109 11.42 -10.33 9.51
C LEU A 109 11.56 -10.69 10.99
N ARG A 110 10.83 -10.00 11.87
CA ARG A 110 10.82 -10.22 13.31
C ARG A 110 9.66 -11.10 13.78
N GLU A 111 8.85 -11.60 12.85
CA GLU A 111 7.66 -12.45 13.11
C GLU A 111 6.60 -11.78 14.02
N GLY A 112 6.64 -10.45 14.15
CA GLY A 112 5.84 -9.72 15.12
C GLY A 112 6.65 -8.65 15.84
N MET A 113 5.99 -7.54 16.20
CA MET A 113 6.60 -6.50 17.04
C MET A 113 5.55 -5.78 17.87
N LEU A 114 5.85 -5.48 19.14
CA LEU A 114 5.01 -4.60 19.97
C LEU A 114 4.83 -3.22 19.30
N TYR A 115 3.63 -2.64 19.45
CA TYR A 115 3.29 -1.34 18.87
C TYR A 115 4.33 -0.22 19.16
N PRO A 116 4.81 -0.02 20.41
CA PRO A 116 5.82 1.01 20.68
C PRO A 116 7.16 0.74 19.99
N THR A 117 7.50 -0.53 19.76
CA THR A 117 8.72 -0.94 19.05
C THR A 117 8.62 -0.58 17.57
N VAL A 118 7.47 -0.82 16.94
CA VAL A 118 7.24 -0.41 15.55
C VAL A 118 7.25 1.11 15.41
N GLN A 119 6.63 1.84 16.34
CA GLN A 119 6.68 3.31 16.31
C GLN A 119 8.12 3.83 16.41
N ALA A 120 8.91 3.26 17.33
CA ALA A 120 10.31 3.62 17.51
C ALA A 120 11.14 3.31 16.26
N TYR A 121 10.90 2.16 15.63
CA TYR A 121 11.53 1.77 14.37
C TYR A 121 11.19 2.75 13.25
N ILE A 122 9.91 3.13 13.07
CA ILE A 122 9.48 4.09 12.05
C ILE A 122 10.16 5.44 12.24
N ALA A 123 10.20 5.97 13.47
CA ALA A 123 10.87 7.23 13.76
C ALA A 123 12.37 7.18 13.41
N HIS A 124 13.05 6.10 13.81
CA HIS A 124 14.47 5.88 13.51
C HIS A 124 14.73 5.71 12.02
N ALA A 125 13.95 4.88 11.32
CA ALA A 125 14.07 4.64 9.88
C ALA A 125 13.79 5.92 9.07
N ALA A 126 12.92 6.79 9.58
CA ALA A 126 12.67 8.10 9.01
C ALA A 126 13.74 9.13 9.39
N GLY A 127 14.80 8.80 10.12
CA GLY A 127 15.84 9.74 10.55
C GLY A 127 15.42 10.76 11.63
N GLN A 128 14.18 10.66 12.13
CA GLN A 128 13.58 11.69 12.98
C GLN A 128 13.76 11.42 14.48
N PRO A 129 13.89 12.48 15.31
CA PRO A 129 14.02 12.34 16.76
C PRO A 129 12.72 11.82 17.38
N ARG A 130 12.84 11.06 18.47
CA ARG A 130 11.70 10.45 19.18
C ARG A 130 10.97 11.43 20.10
N ASN A 131 10.48 12.54 19.55
CA ASN A 131 9.63 13.50 20.26
C ASN A 131 8.15 13.17 20.07
N LYS A 132 7.27 13.78 20.89
CA LYS A 132 5.83 13.49 20.88
C LYS A 132 5.17 13.66 19.49
N PRO A 133 5.39 14.76 18.74
CA PRO A 133 4.87 14.89 17.38
C PRO A 133 5.30 13.76 16.43
N VAL A 134 6.59 13.41 16.44
CA VAL A 134 7.14 12.35 15.58
C VAL A 134 6.54 10.99 15.95
N MET A 135 6.39 10.69 17.23
CA MET A 135 5.79 9.44 17.70
C MET A 135 4.29 9.34 17.33
N ASN A 136 3.55 10.46 17.37
CA ASN A 136 2.18 10.51 16.87
C ASN A 136 2.14 10.20 15.36
N GLY A 137 3.07 10.79 14.59
CA GLY A 137 3.22 10.53 13.17
C GLY A 137 3.55 9.07 12.86
N ALA A 138 4.50 8.48 13.60
CA ALA A 138 4.84 7.07 13.50
C ALA A 138 3.63 6.17 13.84
N GLY A 139 2.81 6.55 14.83
CA GLY A 139 1.54 5.87 15.11
C GLY A 139 0.55 5.96 13.95
N ALA A 140 0.43 7.13 13.32
CA ALA A 140 -0.43 7.29 12.15
C ALA A 140 0.01 6.39 10.98
N ILE A 141 1.31 6.18 10.78
CA ILE A 141 1.83 5.21 9.80
C ILE A 141 1.37 3.79 10.14
N ILE A 142 1.44 3.37 11.40
CA ILE A 142 0.96 2.04 11.81
C ILE A 142 -0.53 1.89 11.49
N GLU A 143 -1.34 2.90 11.78
CA GLU A 143 -2.77 2.86 11.47
C GLU A 143 -3.05 2.84 9.96
N ILE A 144 -2.24 3.50 9.13
CA ILE A 144 -2.30 3.35 7.66
C ILE A 144 -2.00 1.91 7.25
N LEU A 145 -0.97 1.30 7.83
CA LEU A 145 -0.59 -0.08 7.53
C LEU A 145 -1.67 -1.08 7.98
N LYS A 146 -2.33 -0.83 9.11
CA LYS A 146 -3.51 -1.59 9.56
C LYS A 146 -4.70 -1.38 8.62
N ALA A 147 -4.98 -0.13 8.23
CA ALA A 147 -6.08 0.20 7.32
C ALA A 147 -5.89 -0.39 5.91
N SER A 148 -4.65 -0.51 5.43
CA SER A 148 -4.31 -1.21 4.18
C SER A 148 -4.37 -2.74 4.29
N GLY A 149 -4.54 -3.28 5.50
CA GLY A 149 -4.47 -4.71 5.77
C GLY A 149 -3.09 -5.28 5.44
N MET A 150 -2.03 -4.54 5.75
CA MET A 150 -0.64 -4.98 5.67
C MET A 150 -0.08 -5.34 7.06
N LEU A 151 -0.70 -4.80 8.12
CA LEU A 151 -0.46 -5.18 9.51
C LEU A 151 -1.78 -5.55 10.18
N LYS A 152 -1.74 -6.52 11.10
CA LYS A 152 -2.83 -6.81 12.04
C LYS A 152 -2.28 -6.88 13.46
N GLU A 153 -3.15 -6.64 14.43
CA GLU A 153 -2.81 -6.79 15.84
C GLU A 153 -3.22 -8.19 16.30
N GLU A 154 -2.26 -8.95 16.81
CA GLU A 154 -2.45 -10.33 17.25
C GLU A 154 -1.63 -10.55 18.53
N ALA A 155 -2.29 -11.03 19.59
CA ALA A 155 -1.66 -11.26 20.90
C ALA A 155 -0.90 -10.04 21.49
N GLY A 156 -1.28 -8.81 21.13
CA GLY A 156 -0.62 -7.57 21.57
C GLY A 156 0.60 -7.15 20.74
N GLU A 157 0.88 -7.86 19.65
CA GLU A 157 1.91 -7.55 18.68
C GLU A 157 1.32 -7.18 17.32
N LEU A 158 2.07 -6.40 16.54
CA LEU A 158 1.79 -6.11 15.15
C LEU A 158 2.47 -7.17 14.29
N VAL A 159 1.67 -7.87 13.49
CA VAL A 159 2.12 -8.93 12.58
C VAL A 159 1.81 -8.53 11.15
N ALA A 160 2.73 -8.81 10.23
CA ALA A 160 2.57 -8.46 8.83
C ALA A 160 1.69 -9.47 8.08
N THR A 161 0.71 -8.96 7.33
CA THR A 161 -0.25 -9.75 6.54
C THR A 161 0.03 -9.56 5.05
N PHE A 162 0.43 -10.65 4.39
CA PHE A 162 0.73 -10.62 2.95
C PHE A 162 -0.28 -11.40 2.10
N ASP A 163 -1.17 -12.18 2.72
CA ASP A 163 -1.91 -13.23 1.99
C ASP A 163 -3.35 -13.45 2.46
N GLU A 164 -3.97 -12.45 3.08
CA GLU A 164 -5.42 -12.48 3.24
C GLU A 164 -6.03 -11.80 2.00
N ARG A 165 -6.22 -12.61 0.94
CA ARG A 165 -7.37 -12.42 0.05
C ARG A 165 -8.58 -12.23 0.99
N PRO A 166 -9.50 -11.28 0.73
CA PRO A 166 -10.60 -11.06 1.65
C PRO A 166 -11.45 -12.32 1.70
N GLU A 167 -11.12 -13.23 2.60
CA GLU A 167 -12.02 -14.24 3.07
C GLU A 167 -13.03 -13.48 3.91
N ASP A 168 -14.26 -13.56 3.45
CA ASP A 168 -15.44 -13.11 4.17
C ASP A 168 -15.30 -13.50 5.63
N VAL A 169 -15.56 -12.53 6.49
CA VAL A 169 -15.70 -12.75 7.92
C VAL A 169 -16.74 -13.87 8.07
N VAL A 170 -16.29 -15.09 8.38
CA VAL A 170 -17.18 -16.22 8.64
C VAL A 170 -17.91 -15.90 9.94
N LEU A 171 -19.11 -15.33 9.79
CA LEU A 171 -20.10 -15.32 10.84
C LEU A 171 -20.68 -16.74 10.89
N GLU A 172 -20.20 -17.50 11.88
CA GLU A 172 -20.85 -18.72 12.37
C GLU A 172 -22.36 -18.49 12.54
N GLY A 173 -23.17 -19.16 11.73
CA GLY A 173 -24.62 -18.99 11.73
C GLY A 173 -25.37 -19.80 10.67
N GLY A 174 -25.35 -21.14 10.79
CA GLY A 174 -26.48 -22.04 10.48
C GLY A 174 -27.03 -22.16 9.05
N SER A 175 -26.53 -23.17 8.31
CA SER A 175 -27.25 -24.23 7.52
C SER A 175 -28.36 -23.87 6.49
N PRO A 176 -28.74 -24.79 5.56
CA PRO A 176 -28.43 -24.63 4.13
C PRO A 176 -29.68 -24.63 3.23
N ALA A 177 -29.60 -24.03 2.02
CA ALA A 177 -30.24 -24.57 0.80
C ALA A 177 -30.10 -23.66 -0.44
N GLN A 178 -29.71 -24.34 -1.53
CA GLN A 178 -30.14 -24.18 -2.92
C GLN A 178 -29.40 -23.22 -3.87
N ALA A 179 -28.98 -23.87 -4.94
CA ALA A 179 -28.29 -23.42 -6.12
C ALA A 179 -29.15 -22.51 -7.01
N SER A 180 -28.49 -21.66 -7.80
CA SER A 180 -28.80 -21.53 -9.23
C SER A 180 -27.60 -20.97 -9.99
N ASP A 181 -27.33 -21.66 -11.08
CA ASP A 181 -26.31 -21.55 -12.11
C ASP A 181 -26.54 -20.32 -13.00
N THR A 182 -25.48 -19.66 -13.50
CA THR A 182 -25.39 -19.09 -14.88
C THR A 182 -23.95 -18.64 -15.21
N LYS A 183 -23.32 -19.49 -16.03
CA LYS A 183 -22.13 -19.40 -16.93
C LYS A 183 -21.84 -18.01 -17.56
N GLU A 184 -20.61 -17.47 -17.43
CA GLU A 184 -19.37 -17.56 -18.29
C GLU A 184 -19.24 -16.43 -19.35
N PRO A 185 -18.04 -16.12 -19.92
CA PRO A 185 -16.77 -16.84 -19.86
C PRO A 185 -15.52 -16.02 -19.45
N VAL A 186 -14.57 -16.69 -18.82
CA VAL A 186 -13.15 -16.28 -18.73
C VAL A 186 -12.37 -17.19 -19.68
N ILE A 187 -11.64 -16.60 -20.62
CA ILE A 187 -10.73 -17.34 -21.49
C ILE A 187 -9.44 -17.56 -20.71
N THR A 188 -9.21 -18.78 -20.24
CA THR A 188 -7.92 -19.25 -19.73
C THR A 188 -7.26 -20.09 -20.81
N VAL A 189 -6.18 -19.59 -21.41
CA VAL A 189 -5.29 -20.42 -22.24
C VAL A 189 -4.21 -20.96 -21.32
N GLY A 190 -4.40 -22.21 -20.89
CA GLY A 190 -3.34 -23.04 -20.33
C GLY A 190 -2.91 -24.03 -21.40
N GLU A 191 -1.63 -24.00 -21.77
CA GLU A 191 -1.01 -25.11 -22.48
C GLU A 191 -0.10 -25.85 -21.50
N ALA A 192 -0.53 -27.05 -21.14
CA ALA A 192 0.20 -27.99 -20.30
C ALA A 192 0.82 -29.07 -21.19
N ALA A 193 2.14 -29.22 -21.12
CA ALA A 193 2.88 -30.44 -21.42
C ALA A 193 4.22 -30.32 -20.67
N GLY A 194 4.66 -31.23 -19.80
CA GLY A 194 4.10 -32.47 -19.32
C GLY A 194 5.07 -33.09 -18.29
N THR A 195 4.54 -34.08 -17.57
CA THR A 195 5.25 -35.22 -16.97
C THR A 195 6.07 -34.98 -15.70
N SER A 196 5.46 -35.39 -14.59
CA SER A 196 6.11 -35.80 -13.34
C SER A 196 6.92 -37.09 -13.53
N ALA A 197 8.16 -37.12 -13.05
CA ALA A 197 8.87 -38.34 -12.67
C ALA A 197 9.76 -38.05 -11.45
N GLY A 198 9.74 -38.97 -10.48
CA GLY A 198 10.23 -38.78 -9.12
C GLY A 198 11.77 -38.77 -8.91
N ALA A 199 12.10 -38.24 -7.72
CA ALA A 199 13.29 -38.32 -6.84
C ALA A 199 14.53 -39.17 -7.28
N PRO A 200 15.79 -38.80 -6.91
CA PRO A 200 16.19 -38.43 -5.53
C PRO A 200 17.25 -37.32 -5.39
N ALA A 201 17.57 -37.04 -4.11
CA ALA A 201 18.54 -36.10 -3.56
C ALA A 201 19.78 -35.74 -4.42
N GLY A 202 19.94 -34.44 -4.62
CA GLY A 202 21.15 -33.76 -5.06
C GLY A 202 20.88 -32.26 -5.00
N THR A 203 21.47 -31.56 -4.03
CA THR A 203 21.19 -30.15 -3.75
C THR A 203 21.74 -29.27 -4.86
N SER A 204 20.92 -28.98 -5.88
CA SER A 204 21.11 -27.83 -6.76
C SER A 204 20.25 -26.67 -6.26
N PRO A 205 20.77 -25.42 -6.24
CA PRO A 205 19.98 -24.29 -5.78
C PRO A 205 18.84 -24.02 -6.78
N THR A 206 17.60 -24.24 -6.34
CA THR A 206 16.41 -23.87 -7.10
C THR A 206 16.21 -22.36 -6.97
N VAL A 207 16.35 -21.62 -8.09
CA VAL A 207 16.12 -20.17 -8.13
C VAL A 207 14.68 -19.91 -8.58
N SER A 208 13.89 -19.23 -7.75
CA SER A 208 12.53 -18.79 -8.07
C SER A 208 12.54 -17.29 -8.35
N ILE A 209 12.16 -16.90 -9.57
CA ILE A 209 12.18 -15.49 -10.03
C ILE A 209 10.74 -15.04 -10.29
N HIS A 210 10.29 -14.02 -9.54
CA HIS A 210 9.02 -13.33 -9.79
C HIS A 210 9.26 -12.03 -10.57
N ILE A 211 8.65 -11.92 -11.77
CA ILE A 211 8.79 -10.74 -12.64
C ILE A 211 7.44 -10.04 -12.74
N GLN A 212 7.40 -8.75 -12.37
CA GLN A 212 6.22 -7.91 -12.54
C GLN A 212 6.50 -6.84 -13.61
N VAL A 213 5.77 -6.90 -14.72
CA VAL A 213 5.89 -5.93 -15.81
C VAL A 213 4.75 -4.92 -15.77
N ARG A 214 5.08 -3.63 -15.88
CA ARG A 214 4.12 -2.55 -16.16
C ARG A 214 4.47 -1.97 -17.53
N CYS A 215 3.54 -2.05 -18.48
CA CYS A 215 3.67 -1.48 -19.81
C CYS A 215 2.39 -0.73 -20.20
N ALA A 216 2.51 0.23 -21.11
CA ALA A 216 1.36 0.89 -21.72
C ALA A 216 0.73 -0.01 -22.81
N PRO A 217 -0.54 0.19 -23.20
CA PRO A 217 -1.23 -0.67 -24.18
C PRO A 217 -0.53 -0.76 -25.54
N ASP A 218 0.17 0.29 -25.94
CA ASP A 218 0.95 0.40 -27.18
C ASP A 218 2.31 -0.33 -27.14
N GLU A 219 2.75 -0.77 -25.95
CA GLU A 219 4.02 -1.47 -25.74
C GLU A 219 3.84 -2.99 -25.57
N ILE A 220 2.61 -3.49 -25.60
CA ILE A 220 2.29 -4.90 -25.31
C ILE A 220 2.81 -5.84 -26.40
N ASP A 221 2.82 -5.39 -27.65
CA ASP A 221 3.27 -6.18 -28.80
C ASP A 221 4.80 -6.38 -28.79
N ASP A 222 5.53 -5.38 -28.28
CA ASP A 222 6.98 -5.42 -28.11
C ASP A 222 7.42 -6.13 -26.82
N LEU A 223 6.49 -6.39 -25.90
CA LEU A 223 6.81 -6.98 -24.60
C LEU A 223 7.18 -8.45 -24.72
N ALA A 224 6.44 -9.22 -25.51
CA ALA A 224 6.66 -10.64 -25.71
C ALA A 224 8.06 -10.98 -26.26
N PRO A 225 8.58 -10.32 -27.33
CA PRO A 225 9.94 -10.59 -27.81
C PRO A 225 11.01 -10.20 -26.79
N ARG A 226 10.82 -9.12 -26.00
CA ARG A 226 11.76 -8.68 -24.95
C ARG A 226 11.86 -9.68 -23.79
N LEU A 227 10.72 -10.19 -23.32
CA LEU A 227 10.69 -11.22 -22.26
C LEU A 227 11.35 -12.52 -22.72
N LYS A 228 11.14 -12.93 -23.97
CA LYS A 228 11.80 -14.10 -24.56
C LYS A 228 13.32 -13.92 -24.65
N ALA A 229 13.79 -12.73 -25.02
CA ALA A 229 15.22 -12.42 -25.05
C ALA A 229 15.83 -12.49 -23.63
N LEU A 230 15.16 -11.90 -22.64
CA LEU A 230 15.59 -11.92 -21.23
C LEU A 230 15.66 -13.34 -20.66
N ILE A 231 14.62 -14.15 -20.87
CA ILE A 231 14.60 -15.55 -20.40
C ILE A 231 15.70 -16.36 -21.08
N ARG A 232 15.95 -16.10 -22.36
CA ARG A 232 17.03 -16.76 -23.10
C ARG A 232 18.40 -16.36 -22.55
N GLU A 233 18.67 -15.08 -22.30
CA GLU A 233 19.92 -14.65 -21.64
C GLU A 233 20.10 -15.32 -20.28
N LEU A 234 19.04 -15.40 -19.47
CA LEU A 234 19.08 -16.10 -18.18
C LEU A 234 19.24 -17.63 -18.29
N SER A 235 18.88 -18.20 -19.43
CA SER A 235 19.02 -19.64 -19.71
C SER A 235 20.30 -19.99 -20.48
N THR A 236 21.00 -19.00 -21.03
CA THR A 236 22.25 -19.17 -21.77
C THR A 236 23.31 -18.23 -21.22
N GLU A 237 24.02 -18.70 -20.20
CA GLU A 237 25.47 -18.52 -20.09
C GLU A 237 26.08 -19.76 -19.38
N PRO A 238 27.37 -20.05 -19.60
CA PRO A 238 27.96 -21.40 -19.63
C PRO A 238 28.06 -22.14 -18.30
#